data_AF-A0A6M4ARX1-F1
#
_entry.id   AF-A0A6M4ARX1-F1
#
_cell.length_a   1.000
_cell.length_b   1.000
_cell.length_c   1.000
_cell.angle_alpha   90.00
_cell.angle_beta   90.00
_cell.angle_gamma   90.00
#
_symmetry.space_group_name_H-M   'P 1'
#
loop_
_entity.id
_entity.type
_entity.pdbx_description
1 polymer ?
#
loop_
_entity_poly.entity_id
_entity_poly.type
_entity_poly.pdbx_seq_one_letter_code
_entity_poly.pdbx_strand_id
1 'polypeptide(L)' 'MNSIHDWTARRSGEGITIDGRTADGSKIKLRYVRSIESDMPDPIATTMDGIRYLLSCQPCPAGRASDAESPAAKAA' A
#
# COMPACT_ATOMS: atom_id res chain seq x y z
N MET A 1 -9.45 6.46 10.15
CA MET A 1 -8.12 6.79 9.58
C MET A 1 -8.01 6.06 8.25
N ASN A 2 -7.45 6.69 7.20
CA ASN A 2 -7.32 6.05 5.89
C ASN A 2 -6.25 4.96 5.95
N SER A 3 -6.48 3.82 5.32
CA SER A 3 -5.53 2.70 5.29
C SER A 3 -5.12 2.39 3.86
N ILE A 4 -3.83 2.07 3.68
CA ILE A 4 -3.25 1.58 2.43
C ILE A 4 -2.69 0.19 2.70
N HIS A 5 -3.17 -0.78 1.95
CA HIS A 5 -2.75 -2.17 1.93
C HIS A 5 -1.80 -2.43 0.77
N ASP A 6 -1.06 -3.54 0.84
CA ASP A 6 -0.18 -4.01 -0.25
C ASP A 6 0.72 -2.90 -0.80
N TRP A 7 1.26 -2.08 0.10
CA TRP A 7 1.90 -0.83 -0.23
C TRP A 7 3.39 -0.99 -0.50
N THR A 8 3.92 -0.11 -1.35
CA THR A 8 5.35 0.04 -1.60
C THR A 8 5.69 1.52 -1.54
N ALA A 9 6.78 1.87 -0.87
CA ALA A 9 7.30 3.23 -0.84
C ALA A 9 8.56 3.33 -1.69
N ARG A 10 8.63 4.38 -2.49
CA ARG A 10 9.80 4.71 -3.32
C ARG A 10 10.13 6.19 -3.15
N ARG A 11 11.41 6.49 -2.94
CA ARG A 11 11.88 7.88 -2.93
C ARG A 11 11.92 8.37 -4.38
N SER A 12 11.34 9.54 -4.64
CA SER A 12 11.28 10.12 -5.98
C SER A 12 11.47 11.62 -5.87
N GLY A 13 12.64 12.10 -6.32
CA GLY A 13 13.02 13.51 -6.18
C GLY A 13 13.05 13.94 -4.71
N GLU A 14 12.33 15.02 -4.40
CA GLU A 14 12.29 15.62 -3.05
C GLU A 14 11.34 14.93 -2.07
N GLY A 15 10.54 13.95 -2.51
CA GLY A 15 9.52 13.32 -1.67
C GLY A 15 9.51 11.79 -1.72
N ILE A 16 8.56 11.21 -1.00
CA ILE A 16 8.26 9.79 -1.05
C ILE A 16 6.97 9.61 -1.86
N THR A 17 6.94 8.59 -2.73
CA THR A 17 5.73 8.13 -3.41
C THR A 17 5.36 6.78 -2.84
N ILE A 18 4.08 6.60 -2.51
CA ILE A 18 3.54 5.32 -2.05
C ILE A 18 2.52 4.83 -3.07
N ASP A 19 2.72 3.62 -3.57
CA ASP A 19 1.77 2.89 -4.39
C ASP A 19 1.14 1.80 -3.52
N GLY A 20 -0.18 1.60 -3.55
CA GLY A 20 -0.86 0.56 -2.77
C GLY A 20 -2.34 0.43 -3.12
N ARG A 21 -3.12 -0.15 -2.21
CA ARG A 21 -4.58 -0.33 -2.36
C ARG A 21 -5.36 0.22 -1.18
N THR A 22 -6.47 0.88 -1.43
CA THR A 22 -7.43 1.25 -0.38
C THR A 22 -8.22 0.03 0.10
N ALA A 23 -8.95 0.16 1.21
CA ALA A 23 -9.69 -0.95 1.81
C ALA A 23 -10.75 -1.60 0.89
N ASP A 24 -11.25 -0.85 -0.09
CA ASP A 24 -12.17 -1.31 -1.14
C ASP A 24 -11.46 -2.03 -2.32
N GLY A 25 -10.13 -2.15 -2.28
CA GLY A 25 -9.32 -2.77 -3.32
C GLY A 25 -8.91 -1.82 -4.45
N SER A 26 -9.34 -0.56 -4.42
CA SER A 26 -8.97 0.43 -5.43
C SER A 26 -7.47 0.76 -5.34
N LYS A 27 -6.80 0.85 -6.50
CA LYS A 27 -5.39 1.26 -6.54
C LYS A 27 -5.26 2.72 -6.16
N ILE A 28 -4.32 3.03 -5.27
CA ILE A 28 -4.01 4.40 -4.84
C ILE A 28 -2.52 4.69 -5.01
N LYS A 29 -2.22 5.95 -5.38
CA LYS A 29 -0.87 6.46 -5.48
C LYS A 29 -0.75 7.78 -4.73
N LEU A 30 -0.11 7.75 -3.56
CA LEU A 30 0.22 8.96 -2.82
C LEU A 30 1.53 9.54 -3.35
N ARG A 31 1.50 10.81 -3.77
CA ARG A 31 2.69 11.58 -4.11
C ARG A 31 2.99 12.56 -2.98
N TYR A 32 4.24 12.99 -2.87
CA TYR A 32 4.67 13.99 -1.88
C TYR A 32 4.34 13.55 -0.44
N VAL A 33 4.68 12.30 -0.10
CA VAL A 33 4.69 11.86 1.28
C VAL A 33 5.92 12.48 1.96
N ARG A 34 5.66 13.21 3.05
CA ARG A 34 6.66 13.96 3.82
C ARG A 34 7.48 13.03 4.72
N SER A 35 6.81 12.11 5.40
CA SER A 35 7.44 11.17 6.32
C SER A 35 6.67 9.84 6.36
N ILE A 36 7.40 8.78 6.72
CA ILE A 36 6.83 7.50 7.13
C ILE A 36 7.40 7.21 8.52
N GLU A 37 6.54 7.18 9.52
CA GLU A 37 6.87 6.83 10.90
C GLU A 37 6.70 5.32 11.06
N SER A 38 7.81 4.60 11.29
CA SER A 38 7.85 3.13 11.29
C SER A 38 8.00 2.51 12.69
N ASP A 39 7.95 3.32 13.75
CA ASP A 39 8.14 2.86 15.15
C ASP A 39 6.91 2.12 15.72
N MET A 40 5.89 1.89 14.89
CA MET A 40 4.66 1.20 15.25
C MET A 40 4.49 -0.07 14.39
N PRO A 41 3.75 -1.08 14.89
CA PRO A 41 3.52 -2.33 14.16
C PRO A 41 2.93 -2.10 12.76
N ASP A 42 2.16 -1.03 12.59
CA ASP A 42 1.72 -0.53 11.28
C ASP A 42 2.28 0.89 11.07
N PRO A 43 3.14 1.11 10.06
CA PRO A 43 3.72 2.42 9.79
C PRO A 43 2.66 3.47 9.42
N ILE A 44 2.95 4.75 9.69
CA ILE A 44 2.08 5.87 9.29
C ILE A 44 2.77 6.76 8.28
N ALA A 45 2.17 6.93 7.10
CA ALA A 45 2.56 7.95 6.13
C ALA A 45 1.85 9.27 6.41
N THR A 46 2.60 10.37 6.37
CA THR A 46 2.05 11.73 6.44
C THR A 46 2.35 12.45 5.14
N THR A 47 1.31 12.92 4.44
CA THR A 47 1.47 13.72 3.21
C THR A 47 1.91 15.14 3.51
N MET A 48 2.38 15.87 2.50
CA MET A 48 2.69 17.31 2.63
C MET A 48 1.49 18.15 3.08
N ASP A 49 0.27 17.73 2.74
CA ASP A 49 -0.98 18.37 3.18
C ASP A 49 -1.38 18.00 4.62
N GLY A 50 -0.56 17.21 5.32
CA GLY A 50 -0.82 16.77 6.70
C GLY A 50 -1.80 15.60 6.83
N ILE A 51 -2.19 14.97 5.72
CA ILE A 51 -3.09 13.80 5.73
C ILE A 51 -2.30 12.58 6.17
N ARG A 52 -2.87 11.81 7.10
CA ARG A 52 -2.24 10.60 7.67
C ARG A 52 -2.88 9.34 7.13
N TYR A 53 -2.06 8.40 6.70
CA TYR A 53 -2.45 7.08 6.21
C TYR A 53 -1.77 6.00 7.03
N LEU A 54 -2.55 5.04 7.51
CA LEU A 54 -2.02 3.81 8.07
C LEU A 54 -1.56 2.91 6.92
N LEU A 55 -0.31 2.45 6.98
CA LEU A 55 0.27 1.58 5.99
C LEU A 55 0.24 0.15 6.51
N SER A 56 -0.76 -0.63 6.07
CA SER A 56 -0.94 -2.00 6.53
C SER A 56 -0.17 -2.96 5.64
N CYS A 57 0.67 -3.79 6.26
CA CYS A 57 1.32 -4.92 5.58
C CYS A 57 0.36 -6.13 5.43
N GLN A 58 -0.86 -6.04 5.95
CA GLN A 58 -1.86 -7.08 5.75
C GLN A 58 -2.46 -7.00 4.35
N PRO A 59 -2.78 -8.16 3.75
CA PRO A 59 -3.41 -8.21 2.43
C PRO A 59 -4.71 -7.41 2.44
N CYS A 60 -4.98 -6.71 1.34
CA CYS A 60 -6.18 -5.91 1.21
C CYS A 60 -7.45 -6.76 1.46
N PRO A 61 -8.38 -6.35 2.33
CA PRO A 61 -9.56 -7.15 2.68
C PRO A 61 -10.51 -7.36 1.50
N ALA A 62 -10.59 -6.39 0.57
CA ALA A 62 -11.30 -6.55 -0.69
C ALA A 62 -10.62 -7.52 -1.69
N GLY A 63 -9.41 -8.01 -1.37
CA GLY A 63 -8.59 -8.89 -2.19
C GLY A 63 -8.79 -10.39 -1.95
N ARG A 64 -9.84 -10.83 -1.23
CA ARG A 64 -10.23 -12.26 -1.19
C ARG A 64 -10.91 -12.74 -2.48
N ALA A 65 -10.73 -12.03 -3.58
CA ALA A 65 -11.14 -12.42 -4.91
C ALA A 65 -9.89 -12.52 -5.81
N SER A 66 -9.50 -13.77 -6.07
CA SER A 66 -8.77 -14.20 -7.27
C SER A 66 -7.26 -13.92 -7.36
N ASP A 67 -6.48 -14.46 -6.43
CA ASP A 67 -5.15 -14.99 -6.75
C ASP A 67 -5.06 -16.44 -6.23
N ALA A 68 -5.97 -17.27 -6.71
CA ALA A 68 -5.67 -18.69 -6.89
C ALA A 68 -4.98 -18.82 -8.26
N GLU A 69 -3.70 -18.43 -8.31
CA GLU A 69 -2.83 -18.87 -9.40
C GLU A 69 -2.69 -20.40 -9.23
N SER A 70 -3.59 -21.11 -9.90
CA SER A 70 -3.46 -22.54 -10.15
C SER A 70 -2.11 -22.74 -10.86
N PRO A 71 -1.18 -23.57 -10.35
CA PRO A 71 0.05 -23.81 -11.07
C PRO A 71 -0.31 -24.51 -12.38
N ALA A 72 -0.17 -23.77 -13.48
CA ALA A 72 -0.14 -24.33 -14.82
C ALA A 72 1.09 -25.24 -14.91
N ALA A 73 0.92 -26.51 -14.57
CA ALA A 73 1.95 -27.53 -14.72
C ALA A 73 1.52 -28.55 -15.79
N LYS A 74 1.83 -28.15 -17.03
CA LYS A 74 2.44 -28.96 -18.10
C LYS A 74 1.65 -30.14 -18.67
N ALA A 75 1.28 -29.96 -19.94
CA ALA A 75 0.91 -31.03 -20.87
C ALA A 75 1.98 -32.13 -20.96
N ALA A 76 1.51 -33.38 -21.00
CA ALA A 76 2.15 -34.53 -21.64
C ALA A 76 1.05 -35.49 -22.10
#